data_AF-A0AAD1QY84-F1
#
_entry.id   AF-A0AAD1QY84-F1
#
_cell.length_a   1.000
_cell.length_b   1.000
_cell.length_c   1.000
_cell.angle_alpha   90.00
_cell.angle_beta   90.00
_cell.angle_gamma   90.00
#
_symmetry.space_group_name_H-M   'P 1'
#
loop_
_entity.id
_entity.type
_entity.pdbx_description
1 polymer ?
#
loop_
_entity_poly.entity_id
_entity_poly.type
_entity_poly.pdbx_seq_one_letter_code
_entity_poly.pdbx_strand_id
1 'polypeptide(L)'
;MAKNCKQRDIGVWLWKNDAAHKLIVEQYFKPEILQISRSKNNVSFLGSYGSNISHISEKDFEINQIFNTINNSIANISFTHLNLTSSAKKSRATILHYGQQYCNGDSLTVRVETFNYLGQRKTYGGDFLTARIYSTGLGAAASGRVEDFNNGSYNIHFILSWEGNVKISIVLYHPSEGVSALWRARNAGYKNIIFIGKFLYKSQEIETFCGFNLESQEDKCVYADKRDGEFFYCIKPPNVPCEALISMRSQNPNHSYLTTSEKSIINRGNTYHIHCRSNIGVEIPIGPESIAVTKCQRNITDVKPKCRIGMPMPYPSGYFLNNVWHSNFCNLSSYEPLSQINECLAGKLIYLMGDSTLRQWIEYFQKHMKKG
;
A
#
# COMPACT_ATOMS: atom_id res chain seq x y z
N MET A 1 -15.03 -1.62 -17.78
CA MET A 1 -16.22 -2.31 -17.25
C MET A 1 -17.38 -2.42 -18.25
N ALA A 2 -17.42 -1.75 -19.43
CA ALA A 2 -18.55 -1.88 -20.38
C ALA A 2 -18.85 -3.27 -20.98
N LYS A 3 -17.99 -4.29 -20.82
CA LYS A 3 -18.32 -5.68 -21.16
C LYS A 3 -18.86 -6.51 -19.98
N ASN A 4 -18.92 -5.95 -18.76
CA ASN A 4 -19.16 -6.72 -17.54
C ASN A 4 -20.64 -6.82 -17.13
N CYS A 5 -21.56 -5.98 -17.61
CA CYS A 5 -22.98 -6.16 -17.23
C CYS A 5 -23.61 -7.43 -17.85
N LYS A 6 -22.97 -8.02 -18.86
CA LYS A 6 -23.36 -9.32 -19.44
C LYS A 6 -22.86 -10.53 -18.64
N GLN A 7 -21.93 -10.35 -17.69
CA GLN A 7 -21.48 -11.45 -16.82
C GLN A 7 -22.52 -11.72 -15.74
N ARG A 8 -22.82 -13.00 -15.44
CA ARG A 8 -23.77 -13.37 -14.38
C ARG A 8 -23.27 -12.95 -13.00
N ASP A 9 -21.98 -13.14 -12.73
CA ASP A 9 -21.36 -12.85 -11.44
C ASP A 9 -20.22 -11.83 -11.60
N ILE A 10 -20.02 -11.00 -10.58
CA ILE A 10 -18.97 -9.97 -10.55
C ILE A 10 -18.03 -10.26 -9.38
N GLY A 11 -16.79 -10.63 -9.69
CA GLY A 11 -15.71 -10.70 -8.71
C GLY A 11 -14.90 -9.41 -8.68
N VAL A 12 -14.77 -8.78 -7.53
CA VAL A 12 -13.84 -7.67 -7.29
C VAL A 12 -12.81 -8.11 -6.27
N TRP A 13 -11.56 -8.10 -6.71
CA TRP A 13 -10.40 -8.46 -5.91
C TRP A 13 -9.59 -7.20 -5.68
N LEU A 14 -9.55 -6.74 -4.43
CA LEU A 14 -8.77 -5.56 -4.05
C LEU A 14 -7.85 -5.94 -2.88
N TRP A 15 -6.63 -6.34 -3.23
CA TRP A 15 -5.56 -6.49 -2.25
C TRP A 15 -4.76 -5.19 -2.18
N LYS A 16 -5.03 -4.41 -1.14
CA LYS A 16 -4.16 -3.34 -0.63
C LYS A 16 -3.48 -3.94 0.59
N ASN A 17 -2.29 -4.49 0.41
CA ASN A 17 -1.42 -4.77 1.56
C ASN A 17 -1.25 -3.47 2.35
N ASP A 18 -1.10 -3.60 3.68
CA ASP A 18 -1.02 -2.52 4.68
C ASP A 18 -0.51 -1.19 4.11
N ALA A 19 -1.06 -0.07 4.56
CA ALA A 19 -0.72 1.25 4.03
C ALA A 19 0.80 1.50 3.92
N ALA A 20 1.61 0.96 4.84
CA ALA A 20 3.08 0.99 4.75
C ALA A 20 3.67 0.12 3.61
N HIS A 21 3.10 -1.06 3.37
CA HIS A 21 3.52 -2.02 2.35
C HIS A 21 3.24 -1.53 0.93
N LYS A 22 2.05 -1.01 0.63
CA LYS A 22 1.75 -0.50 -0.72
C LYS A 22 2.57 0.75 -1.05
N LEU A 23 2.82 1.59 -0.06
CA LEU A 23 3.52 2.84 -0.23
C LEU A 23 5.04 2.69 -0.43
N ILE A 24 5.68 1.77 0.29
CA ILE A 24 7.10 1.41 0.07
C ILE A 24 7.23 0.57 -1.22
N VAL A 25 6.32 -0.36 -1.49
CA VAL A 25 6.42 -1.24 -2.67
C VAL A 25 6.05 -0.52 -3.99
N GLU A 26 5.17 0.48 -3.99
CA GLU A 26 4.88 1.26 -5.22
C GLU A 26 5.94 2.35 -5.49
N GLN A 27 6.65 2.84 -4.48
CA GLN A 27 7.70 3.85 -4.66
C GLN A 27 9.02 3.26 -5.16
N TYR A 28 9.34 2.02 -4.79
CA TYR A 28 10.66 1.41 -5.03
C TYR A 28 10.71 0.32 -6.12
N PHE A 29 9.58 -0.09 -6.71
CA PHE A 29 9.54 -1.26 -7.61
C PHE A 29 9.03 -0.97 -9.02
N LYS A 30 9.61 -1.66 -10.00
CA LYS A 30 9.18 -1.63 -11.41
C LYS A 30 7.76 -2.26 -11.57
N PRO A 31 6.96 -1.82 -12.55
CA PRO A 31 5.63 -2.37 -12.82
C PRO A 31 5.58 -3.90 -13.02
N GLU A 32 6.68 -4.49 -13.51
CA GLU A 32 6.84 -5.92 -13.73
C GLU A 32 6.89 -6.73 -12.40
N ILE A 33 7.44 -6.14 -11.33
CA ILE A 33 7.49 -6.76 -9.99
C ILE A 33 6.15 -6.58 -9.25
N LEU A 34 5.44 -5.48 -9.52
CA LEU A 34 4.09 -5.21 -8.99
C LEU A 34 3.01 -6.16 -9.54
N GLN A 35 3.23 -6.84 -10.67
CA GLN A 35 2.30 -7.87 -11.14
C GLN A 35 2.38 -9.16 -10.33
N ILE A 36 3.51 -9.41 -9.67
CA ILE A 36 3.77 -10.64 -8.90
C ILE A 36 3.38 -10.46 -7.43
N SER A 37 3.56 -9.24 -6.87
CA SER A 37 3.06 -8.89 -5.52
C SER A 37 1.53 -8.92 -5.39
N ARG A 38 0.80 -8.87 -6.51
CA ARG A 38 -0.66 -9.08 -6.58
C ARG A 38 -1.11 -10.48 -6.15
N SER A 39 -0.18 -11.43 -6.00
CA SER A 39 -0.51 -12.82 -5.66
C SER A 39 -0.19 -13.24 -4.21
N LYS A 40 0.54 -12.47 -3.40
CA LYS A 40 1.12 -13.03 -2.16
C LYS A 40 1.18 -12.03 -1.01
N ASN A 41 0.28 -12.21 -0.04
CA ASN A 41 0.54 -11.90 1.37
C ASN A 41 1.24 -13.06 2.09
N ASN A 42 1.77 -14.00 1.31
CA ASN A 42 2.13 -15.33 1.78
C ASN A 42 3.62 -15.35 2.05
N VAL A 43 3.97 -15.03 3.30
CA VAL A 43 5.20 -15.57 3.91
C VAL A 43 4.82 -16.12 5.25
N SER A 44 4.46 -17.40 5.24
CA SER A 44 4.87 -18.31 6.29
C SER A 44 6.39 -18.51 6.17
N PHE A 45 7.18 -17.73 6.92
CA PHE A 45 8.52 -18.14 7.31
C PHE A 45 8.43 -19.51 7.98
N LEU A 46 8.99 -20.54 7.32
CA LEU A 46 9.27 -21.83 7.93
C LEU A 46 10.11 -21.59 9.18
N GLY A 47 9.45 -21.59 10.33
CA GLY A 47 10.11 -21.75 11.61
C GLY A 47 10.68 -23.15 11.67
N SER A 48 12.02 -23.24 11.68
CA SER A 48 12.82 -24.34 12.21
C SER A 48 12.07 -25.66 12.43
N TYR A 49 11.90 -26.45 11.38
CA TYR A 49 11.72 -27.89 11.53
C TYR A 49 13.07 -28.58 11.26
N GLY A 50 13.66 -29.09 12.34
CA GLY A 50 14.67 -30.14 12.24
C GLY A 50 13.99 -31.41 11.75
N SER A 51 13.99 -31.62 10.43
CA SER A 51 13.84 -32.92 9.79
C SER A 51 14.04 -32.79 8.28
N ASN A 52 15.12 -33.40 7.78
CA ASN A 52 15.44 -33.73 6.39
C ASN A 52 14.93 -32.77 5.29
N ILE A 53 15.87 -31.96 4.79
CA ILE A 53 15.79 -31.23 3.52
C ILE A 53 15.30 -32.19 2.43
N SER A 54 14.00 -32.13 2.12
CA SER A 54 13.40 -32.85 1.01
C SER A 54 12.50 -31.88 0.27
N HIS A 55 13.04 -31.42 -0.86
CA HIS A 55 12.41 -30.62 -1.92
C HIS A 55 11.71 -29.32 -1.47
N ILE A 56 12.47 -28.22 -1.48
CA ILE A 56 11.92 -26.86 -1.67
C ILE A 56 11.12 -26.90 -2.98
N SER A 57 9.83 -26.55 -2.93
CA SER A 57 9.01 -26.53 -4.14
C SER A 57 9.46 -25.42 -5.09
N GLU A 58 9.24 -25.57 -6.39
CA GLU A 58 9.57 -24.53 -7.39
C GLU A 58 8.91 -23.18 -7.06
N LYS A 59 7.69 -23.21 -6.50
CA LYS A 59 6.97 -22.03 -6.01
C LYS A 59 7.70 -21.36 -4.84
N ASP A 60 8.22 -22.13 -3.88
CA ASP A 60 8.96 -21.58 -2.74
C ASP A 60 10.27 -20.93 -3.19
N PHE A 61 10.94 -21.50 -4.20
CA PHE A 61 12.12 -20.89 -4.80
C PHE A 61 11.78 -19.53 -5.44
N GLU A 62 10.72 -19.47 -6.26
CA GLU A 62 10.26 -18.22 -6.88
C GLU A 62 9.91 -17.15 -5.81
N ILE A 63 9.19 -17.56 -4.76
CA ILE A 63 8.85 -16.70 -3.62
C ILE A 63 10.10 -16.13 -2.97
N ASN A 64 11.07 -16.99 -2.65
CA ASN A 64 12.30 -16.58 -2.01
C ASN A 64 13.10 -15.61 -2.88
N GLN A 65 13.13 -15.79 -4.21
CA GLN A 65 13.77 -14.85 -5.13
C GLN A 65 13.10 -13.46 -5.09
N ILE A 66 11.77 -13.42 -5.06
CA ILE A 66 11.01 -12.16 -4.95
C ILE A 66 11.29 -11.49 -3.61
N PHE A 67 11.25 -12.24 -2.51
CA PHE A 67 11.55 -11.69 -1.18
C PHE A 67 12.97 -11.18 -1.07
N ASN A 68 13.94 -11.88 -1.64
CA ASN A 68 15.33 -11.41 -1.70
C ASN A 68 15.45 -10.12 -2.53
N THR A 69 14.74 -10.04 -3.66
CA THR A 69 14.69 -8.81 -4.46
C THR A 69 14.11 -7.64 -3.67
N ILE A 70 13.03 -7.88 -2.92
CA ILE A 70 12.42 -6.86 -2.06
C ILE A 70 13.38 -6.46 -0.93
N ASN A 71 13.93 -7.42 -0.19
CA ASN A 71 14.90 -7.18 0.88
C ASN A 71 16.11 -6.37 0.40
N ASN A 72 16.63 -6.66 -0.79
CA ASN A 72 17.78 -5.95 -1.37
C ASN A 72 17.45 -4.53 -1.83
N SER A 73 16.18 -4.25 -2.13
CA SER A 73 15.72 -2.90 -2.51
C SER A 73 15.58 -1.95 -1.31
N ILE A 74 15.37 -2.50 -0.11
CA ILE A 74 15.18 -1.72 1.11
C ILE A 74 16.52 -1.54 1.79
N ALA A 75 16.97 -0.29 1.90
CA ALA A 75 18.24 0.03 2.53
C ALA A 75 18.23 -0.40 4.01
N ASN A 76 19.24 -1.20 4.40
CA ASN A 76 19.45 -1.58 5.80
C ASN A 76 20.19 -0.45 6.53
N ILE A 77 19.41 0.48 7.06
CA ILE A 77 19.92 1.68 7.72
C ILE A 77 19.54 1.62 9.21
N SER A 78 20.52 1.90 10.06
CA SER A 78 20.33 2.13 11.49
C SER A 78 20.68 3.56 11.86
N PHE A 79 20.24 3.99 13.04
CA PHE A 79 20.55 5.30 13.57
C PHE A 79 20.68 5.26 15.08
N THR A 80 21.50 6.15 15.61
CA THR A 80 21.71 6.33 17.06
C THR A 80 20.86 7.45 17.62
N HIS A 81 20.70 8.54 16.87
CA HIS A 81 19.98 9.74 17.28
C HIS A 81 19.00 10.23 16.22
N LEU A 82 17.82 10.64 16.65
CA LEU A 82 16.75 11.13 15.76
C LEU A 82 17.20 12.32 14.90
N ASN A 83 18.13 13.13 15.41
CA ASN A 83 18.66 14.29 14.69
C ASN A 83 19.39 13.94 13.38
N LEU A 84 19.85 12.69 13.23
CA LEU A 84 20.55 12.21 12.03
C LEU A 84 19.59 11.73 10.92
N THR A 85 18.29 11.63 11.24
CA THR A 85 17.25 11.16 10.31
C THR A 85 16.74 12.29 9.42
N SER A 86 16.12 11.95 8.29
CA SER A 86 15.63 12.94 7.33
C SER A 86 14.56 13.87 7.94
N SER A 87 14.72 15.16 7.70
CA SER A 87 13.88 16.24 8.21
C SER A 87 13.22 16.99 7.06
N ALA A 88 11.92 16.80 6.89
CA ALA A 88 11.15 17.44 5.82
C ALA A 88 11.32 18.98 5.79
N LYS A 89 11.36 19.60 6.98
CA LYS A 89 11.50 21.05 7.14
C LYS A 89 12.87 21.60 6.73
N LYS A 90 13.91 20.77 6.78
CA LYS A 90 15.28 21.14 6.36
C LYS A 90 15.55 20.72 4.92
N SER A 91 14.84 19.71 4.42
CA SER A 91 14.84 19.28 3.03
C SER A 91 14.31 20.37 2.10
N ARG A 92 14.69 20.28 0.83
CA ARG A 92 14.40 21.31 -0.18
C ARG A 92 13.86 20.64 -1.44
N ALA A 93 12.81 21.21 -2.02
CA ALA A 93 12.28 20.80 -3.31
C ALA A 93 12.38 21.94 -4.32
N THR A 94 12.84 21.65 -5.53
CA THR A 94 13.02 22.63 -6.62
C THR A 94 12.46 22.08 -7.93
N ILE A 95 11.66 22.89 -8.63
CA ILE A 95 11.20 22.54 -9.98
C ILE A 95 12.37 22.68 -10.95
N LEU A 96 12.66 21.62 -11.70
CA LEU A 96 13.66 21.66 -12.76
C LEU A 96 13.11 22.42 -13.97
N HIS A 97 13.96 23.26 -14.57
CA HIS A 97 13.61 24.12 -15.71
C HIS A 97 12.41 25.05 -15.43
N TYR A 98 12.34 25.58 -14.20
CA TYR A 98 11.31 26.54 -13.81
C TYR A 98 11.35 27.83 -14.66
N GLY A 99 10.18 28.41 -14.94
CA GLY A 99 10.04 29.64 -15.72
C GLY A 99 9.68 29.43 -17.20
N GLN A 100 9.65 28.19 -17.68
CA GLN A 100 9.07 27.87 -18.98
C GLN A 100 7.53 27.89 -18.94
N GLN A 101 6.91 28.10 -20.09
CA GLN A 101 5.47 27.90 -20.24
C GLN A 101 5.14 26.41 -20.12
N TYR A 102 4.21 26.06 -19.24
CA TYR A 102 3.72 24.69 -19.10
C TYR A 102 2.39 24.52 -19.83
N CYS A 103 2.31 23.43 -20.58
CA CYS A 103 1.19 23.03 -21.39
C CYS A 103 0.50 21.78 -20.80
N ASN A 104 -0.80 21.64 -21.05
CA ASN A 104 -1.46 20.36 -20.81
C ASN A 104 -0.75 19.22 -21.57
N GLY A 105 -0.49 18.11 -20.89
CA GLY A 105 0.30 16.97 -21.34
C GLY A 105 1.80 17.07 -21.07
N ASP A 106 2.31 18.19 -20.56
CA ASP A 106 3.73 18.32 -20.24
C ASP A 106 4.16 17.44 -19.06
N SER A 107 5.43 17.03 -19.11
CA SER A 107 6.11 16.47 -17.96
C SER A 107 6.70 17.58 -17.10
N LEU A 108 6.50 17.49 -15.80
CA LEU A 108 7.13 18.35 -14.80
C LEU A 108 8.01 17.48 -13.90
N THR A 109 9.27 17.88 -13.73
CA THR A 109 10.20 17.19 -12.81
C THR A 109 10.56 18.11 -11.65
N VAL A 110 10.41 17.60 -10.44
CA VAL A 110 10.82 18.27 -9.20
C VAL A 110 11.98 17.50 -8.58
N ARG A 111 13.08 18.20 -8.31
CA ARG A 111 14.23 17.69 -7.58
C ARG A 111 14.01 17.86 -6.09
N VAL A 112 14.19 16.80 -5.32
CA VAL A 112 14.19 16.86 -3.85
C VAL A 112 15.57 16.52 -3.34
N GLU A 113 16.08 17.37 -2.45
CA GLU A 113 17.31 17.12 -1.70
C GLU A 113 16.98 16.99 -0.22
N THR A 114 17.36 15.87 0.36
CA THR A 114 17.04 15.55 1.75
C THR A 114 18.17 15.94 2.69
N PHE A 115 17.78 16.50 3.84
CA PHE A 115 18.67 16.94 4.88
C PHE A 115 18.21 16.39 6.23
N ASN A 116 19.14 16.10 7.12
CA ASN A 116 18.80 15.71 8.49
C ASN A 116 18.39 16.92 9.34
N TYR A 117 18.00 16.70 10.60
CA TYR A 117 17.60 17.79 11.50
C TYR A 117 18.74 18.74 11.84
N LEU A 118 20.00 18.32 11.70
CA LEU A 118 21.19 19.15 11.85
C LEU A 118 21.48 20.00 10.60
N GLY A 119 20.70 19.86 9.52
CA GLY A 119 20.93 20.58 8.27
C GLY A 119 22.06 20.00 7.41
N GLN A 120 22.49 18.78 7.67
CA GLN A 120 23.47 18.06 6.85
C GLN A 120 22.76 17.29 5.75
N ARG A 121 23.31 17.33 4.53
CA ARG A 121 22.77 16.61 3.37
C ARG A 121 22.88 15.10 3.60
N LYS A 122 21.81 14.36 3.30
CA LYS A 122 21.81 12.90 3.34
C LYS A 122 22.68 12.33 2.21
N THR A 123 23.27 11.17 2.45
CA THR A 123 24.15 10.46 1.49
C THR A 123 23.57 9.14 1.01
N TYR A 124 22.33 8.82 1.41
CA TYR A 124 21.60 7.62 1.05
C TYR A 124 20.12 7.94 0.86
N GLY A 125 19.44 7.11 0.07
CA GLY A 125 18.00 7.21 -0.18
C GLY A 125 17.17 6.43 0.83
N GLY A 126 16.03 5.90 0.38
CA GLY A 126 15.12 5.05 1.15
C GLY A 126 14.01 5.81 1.88
N ASP A 127 13.92 7.13 1.74
CA ASP A 127 12.86 7.92 2.38
C ASP A 127 11.50 7.65 1.72
N PHE A 128 10.51 7.38 2.55
CA PHE A 128 9.15 7.21 2.08
C PHE A 128 8.50 8.58 1.81
N LEU A 129 8.48 8.95 0.52
CA LEU A 129 8.01 10.22 -0.02
C LEU A 129 6.75 9.99 -0.84
N THR A 130 5.69 10.76 -0.56
CA THR A 130 4.55 10.84 -1.48
C THR A 130 4.51 12.20 -2.12
N ALA A 131 4.07 12.26 -3.36
CA ALA A 131 3.97 13.49 -4.08
C ALA A 131 2.70 13.53 -4.92
N ARG A 132 2.05 14.69 -4.96
CA ARG A 132 0.88 14.92 -5.78
C ARG A 132 0.84 16.33 -6.35
N ILE A 133 0.20 16.46 -7.49
CA ILE A 133 -0.28 17.73 -8.02
C ILE A 133 -1.80 17.81 -7.86
N TYR A 134 -2.35 18.98 -7.59
CA TYR A 134 -3.79 19.15 -7.40
C TYR A 134 -4.29 20.57 -7.65
N SER A 135 -5.57 20.69 -7.98
CA SER A 135 -6.33 21.94 -8.08
C SER A 135 -7.70 21.75 -7.44
N THR A 136 -7.87 22.25 -6.20
CA THR A 136 -9.08 22.01 -5.39
C THR A 136 -10.37 22.44 -6.08
N GLY A 137 -10.39 23.62 -6.70
CA GLY A 137 -11.58 24.15 -7.38
C GLY A 137 -12.02 23.33 -8.61
N LEU A 138 -11.13 22.50 -9.16
CA LEU A 138 -11.42 21.63 -10.30
C LEU A 138 -11.68 20.18 -9.88
N GLY A 139 -11.61 19.86 -8.58
CA GLY A 139 -11.62 18.45 -8.13
C GLY A 139 -10.54 17.62 -8.83
N ALA A 140 -9.39 18.24 -9.10
CA ALA A 140 -8.33 17.65 -9.92
C ALA A 140 -7.12 17.25 -9.06
N ALA A 141 -6.57 16.06 -9.31
CA ALA A 141 -5.38 15.58 -8.61
C ALA A 141 -4.68 14.45 -9.38
N ALA A 142 -3.35 14.41 -9.33
CA ALA A 142 -2.57 13.29 -9.85
C ALA A 142 -1.37 12.99 -8.93
N SER A 143 -0.98 11.72 -8.88
CA SER A 143 0.21 11.26 -8.14
C SER A 143 1.48 11.48 -8.96
N GLY A 144 2.57 11.87 -8.29
CA GLY A 144 3.89 11.93 -8.88
C GLY A 144 4.65 10.61 -8.73
N ARG A 145 5.46 10.24 -9.74
CA ARG A 145 6.39 9.11 -9.65
C ARG A 145 7.69 9.58 -9.02
N VAL A 146 8.04 9.01 -7.88
CA VAL A 146 9.31 9.28 -7.20
C VAL A 146 10.39 8.34 -7.75
N GLU A 147 11.53 8.91 -8.07
CA GLU A 147 12.77 8.24 -8.46
C GLU A 147 13.83 8.57 -7.41
N ASP A 148 14.36 7.54 -6.75
CA ASP A 148 15.38 7.65 -5.72
C ASP A 148 16.76 7.40 -6.32
N PHE A 149 17.69 8.35 -6.17
CA PHE A 149 19.07 8.20 -6.64
C PHE A 149 19.99 7.53 -5.62
N ASN A 150 19.45 7.08 -4.49
CA ASN A 150 20.15 6.40 -3.41
C ASN A 150 21.32 7.20 -2.81
N ASN A 151 21.27 8.53 -2.91
CA ASN A 151 22.33 9.43 -2.45
C ASN A 151 21.78 10.64 -1.68
N GLY A 152 20.56 10.54 -1.14
CA GLY A 152 19.85 11.61 -0.45
C GLY A 152 19.12 12.58 -1.39
N SER A 153 19.07 12.29 -2.68
CA SER A 153 18.34 13.08 -3.66
C SER A 153 17.35 12.26 -4.46
N TYR A 154 16.27 12.90 -4.89
CA TYR A 154 15.14 12.27 -5.58
C TYR A 154 14.68 13.16 -6.74
N ASN A 155 14.15 12.54 -7.78
CA ASN A 155 13.37 13.23 -8.81
C ASN A 155 11.91 12.78 -8.72
N ILE A 156 11.00 13.72 -8.83
CA ILE A 156 9.56 13.45 -8.82
C ILE A 156 9.00 13.89 -10.15
N HIS A 157 8.39 12.96 -10.88
CA HIS A 157 7.86 13.19 -12.21
C HIS A 157 6.34 13.28 -12.16
N PHE A 158 5.79 14.34 -12.75
CA PHE A 158 4.36 14.56 -12.93
C PHE A 158 4.01 14.71 -14.40
N ILE A 159 2.79 14.33 -14.76
CA ILE A 159 2.19 14.66 -16.06
C ILE A 159 1.08 15.69 -15.78
N LEU A 160 1.23 16.90 -16.31
CA LEU A 160 0.29 18.01 -16.14
C LEU A 160 -0.97 17.74 -16.97
N SER A 161 -2.01 17.20 -16.35
CA SER A 161 -3.15 16.60 -17.07
C SER A 161 -4.38 17.51 -17.18
N TRP A 162 -4.28 18.77 -16.76
CA TRP A 162 -5.36 19.75 -16.84
C TRP A 162 -4.81 21.18 -16.89
N GLU A 163 -5.67 22.10 -17.31
CA GLU A 163 -5.38 23.53 -17.42
C GLU A 163 -5.69 24.26 -16.10
N GLY A 164 -5.00 25.37 -15.85
CA GLY A 164 -5.19 26.22 -14.67
C GLY A 164 -4.03 26.18 -13.69
N ASN A 165 -4.27 26.67 -12.47
CA ASN A 165 -3.25 26.74 -11.42
C ASN A 165 -3.12 25.39 -10.70
N VAL A 166 -1.96 24.77 -10.85
CA VAL A 166 -1.63 23.45 -10.29
C VAL A 166 -0.73 23.63 -9.08
N LYS A 167 -1.16 23.16 -7.91
CA LYS A 167 -0.34 23.12 -6.69
C LYS A 167 0.40 21.80 -6.60
N ILE A 168 1.59 21.82 -6.00
CA ILE A 168 2.40 20.63 -5.73
C ILE A 168 2.44 20.41 -4.22
N SER A 169 2.30 19.17 -3.77
CA SER A 169 2.51 18.77 -2.38
C SER A 169 3.42 17.55 -2.35
N ILE A 170 4.50 17.64 -1.57
CA ILE A 170 5.48 16.58 -1.36
C ILE A 170 5.55 16.34 0.14
N VAL A 171 5.26 15.12 0.56
CA VAL A 171 5.17 14.75 1.97
C VAL A 171 6.19 13.66 2.28
N LEU A 172 7.06 13.92 3.25
CA LEU A 172 7.89 12.90 3.87
C LEU A 172 7.09 12.24 4.99
N TYR A 173 6.73 10.96 4.79
CA TYR A 173 6.03 10.16 5.78
C TYR A 173 7.02 9.53 6.75
N HIS A 174 7.93 8.71 6.23
CA HIS A 174 8.97 8.07 7.05
C HIS A 174 10.34 8.34 6.48
N PRO A 175 11.31 8.79 7.30
CA PRO A 175 12.68 8.86 6.85
C PRO A 175 13.20 7.43 6.62
N SER A 176 14.26 7.28 5.83
CA SER A 176 14.78 5.95 5.44
C SER A 176 15.15 5.04 6.61
N GLU A 177 15.58 5.62 7.74
CA GLU A 177 15.80 4.87 8.98
C GLU A 177 14.52 4.26 9.54
N GLY A 178 13.40 5.01 9.47
CA GLY A 178 12.09 4.54 9.90
C GLY A 178 11.55 3.46 8.96
N VAL A 179 11.77 3.60 7.66
CA VAL A 179 11.41 2.60 6.65
C VAL A 179 12.16 1.29 6.88
N SER A 180 13.47 1.36 7.08
CA SER A 180 14.33 0.22 7.44
C SER A 180 13.85 -0.48 8.71
N ALA A 181 13.57 0.30 9.76
CA ALA A 181 13.07 -0.23 11.03
C ALA A 181 11.70 -0.92 10.90
N LEU A 182 10.77 -0.32 10.14
CA LEU A 182 9.45 -0.92 9.88
C LEU A 182 9.56 -2.22 9.09
N TRP A 183 10.40 -2.24 8.06
CA TRP A 183 10.64 -3.45 7.26
C TRP A 183 11.19 -4.58 8.12
N ARG A 184 12.24 -4.29 8.90
CA ARG A 184 12.84 -5.25 9.83
C ARG A 184 11.82 -5.73 10.86
N ALA A 185 11.09 -4.83 11.52
CA ALA A 185 10.14 -5.19 12.57
C ALA A 185 8.97 -6.04 12.04
N ARG A 186 8.47 -5.74 10.84
CA ARG A 186 7.43 -6.54 10.18
C ARG A 186 7.89 -7.98 9.94
N ASN A 187 9.15 -8.15 9.53
CA ASN A 187 9.69 -9.45 9.12
C ASN A 187 10.44 -10.19 10.25
N ALA A 188 10.53 -9.61 11.45
CA ALA A 188 11.26 -10.20 12.58
C ALA A 188 10.56 -11.41 13.21
N GLY A 189 9.25 -11.57 12.96
CA GLY A 189 8.52 -12.76 13.41
C GLY A 189 7.02 -12.58 13.47
N TYR A 190 6.35 -13.55 14.09
CA TYR A 190 4.90 -13.69 14.09
C TYR A 190 4.19 -12.99 15.26
N LYS A 191 4.95 -12.39 16.18
CA LYS A 191 4.38 -11.72 17.37
C LYS A 191 3.83 -10.32 17.06
N ASN A 192 3.75 -9.94 15.78
CA ASN A 192 3.18 -8.66 15.33
C ASN A 192 1.65 -8.64 15.39
N ILE A 193 0.99 -9.81 15.25
CA ILE A 193 -0.47 -9.95 15.28
C ILE A 193 -0.79 -11.21 16.06
N ILE A 194 -1.73 -11.11 17.00
CA ILE A 194 -2.30 -12.29 17.67
C ILE A 194 -3.57 -12.68 16.93
N PHE A 195 -3.74 -13.96 16.65
CA PHE A 195 -5.01 -14.52 16.18
C PHE A 195 -5.68 -15.28 17.32
N ILE A 196 -7.00 -15.13 17.42
CA ILE A 196 -7.84 -15.80 18.41
C ILE A 196 -8.93 -16.53 17.64
N GLY A 197 -8.97 -17.85 17.81
CA GLY A 197 -10.00 -18.72 17.27
C GLY A 197 -11.07 -18.96 18.32
N LYS A 198 -12.33 -18.95 17.88
CA LYS A 198 -13.51 -19.18 18.72
C LYS A 198 -14.16 -20.49 18.32
N PHE A 199 -14.28 -21.41 19.27
CA PHE A 199 -14.85 -22.74 19.11
C PHE A 199 -16.20 -22.83 19.78
N LEU A 200 -17.15 -23.51 19.16
CA LEU A 200 -18.49 -23.75 19.72
C LEU A 200 -18.64 -25.23 20.06
N TYR A 201 -18.73 -25.54 21.36
CA TYR A 201 -18.91 -26.91 21.82
C TYR A 201 -19.96 -26.97 22.93
N LYS A 202 -21.00 -27.79 22.76
CA LYS A 202 -22.12 -27.93 23.72
C LYS A 202 -22.71 -26.57 24.16
N SER A 203 -22.94 -25.68 23.19
CA SER A 203 -23.44 -24.31 23.39
C SER A 203 -22.54 -23.39 24.22
N GLN A 204 -21.28 -23.77 24.46
CA GLN A 204 -20.27 -22.93 25.08
C GLN A 204 -19.28 -22.45 24.02
N GLU A 205 -18.92 -21.18 24.14
CA GLU A 205 -17.93 -20.54 23.28
C GLU A 205 -16.58 -20.53 23.99
N ILE A 206 -15.56 -21.08 23.35
CA ILE A 206 -14.22 -21.20 23.90
C ILE A 206 -13.24 -20.50 22.97
N GLU A 207 -12.50 -19.53 23.49
CA GLU A 207 -11.47 -18.82 22.73
C GLU A 207 -10.09 -19.39 23.05
N THR A 208 -9.26 -19.52 22.01
CA THR A 208 -7.88 -20.02 22.11
C THR A 208 -6.97 -19.29 21.13
N PHE A 209 -5.67 -19.34 21.37
CA PHE A 209 -4.69 -18.71 20.49
C PHE A 209 -4.50 -19.51 19.20
N CYS A 210 -4.40 -18.77 18.10
CA CYS A 210 -4.15 -19.29 16.78
C CYS A 210 -3.02 -18.51 16.08
N GLY A 211 -2.53 -19.03 14.97
CA GLY A 211 -1.53 -18.35 14.15
C GLY A 211 -0.87 -19.26 13.11
N PHE A 212 -0.11 -18.61 12.22
CA PHE A 212 0.75 -19.30 11.25
C PHE A 212 1.95 -19.99 11.89
N ASN A 213 2.38 -19.50 13.06
CA ASN A 213 3.39 -20.12 13.90
C ASN A 213 2.96 -19.99 15.36
N LEU A 214 2.94 -21.11 16.08
CA LEU A 214 2.60 -21.19 17.50
C LEU A 214 3.74 -21.89 18.26
N GLU A 215 4.47 -21.11 19.05
CA GLU A 215 5.51 -21.58 20.00
C GLU A 215 4.85 -22.20 21.26
N SER A 216 4.02 -23.23 21.09
CA SER A 216 3.44 -24.03 22.20
C SER A 216 3.69 -25.52 21.98
N GLN A 217 3.87 -26.25 23.09
CA GLN A 217 3.96 -27.72 23.13
C GLN A 217 2.60 -28.40 23.26
N GLU A 218 1.52 -27.62 23.42
CA GLU A 218 0.16 -28.14 23.51
C GLU A 218 -0.31 -28.75 22.18
N ASP A 219 -1.33 -29.61 22.27
CA ASP A 219 -2.01 -30.16 21.10
C ASP A 219 -2.57 -29.04 20.20
N LYS A 220 -2.43 -29.21 18.89
CA LYS A 220 -2.83 -28.19 17.90
C LYS A 220 -3.87 -28.74 16.94
N CYS A 221 -4.87 -27.92 16.66
CA CYS A 221 -5.69 -28.06 15.46
C CYS A 221 -4.91 -27.54 14.26
N VAL A 222 -4.91 -28.32 13.18
CA VAL A 222 -4.20 -28.01 11.93
C VAL A 222 -5.22 -27.73 10.83
N TYR A 223 -5.21 -26.51 10.31
CA TYR A 223 -6.01 -26.10 9.17
C TYR A 223 -5.06 -25.93 7.98
N ALA A 224 -5.06 -26.91 7.09
CA ALA A 224 -4.16 -26.94 5.94
C ALA A 224 -4.92 -26.63 4.64
N ASP A 225 -4.48 -25.62 3.88
CA ASP A 225 -4.86 -25.48 2.47
C ASP A 225 -3.82 -26.22 1.61
N LYS A 226 -4.20 -27.41 1.16
CA LYS A 226 -3.34 -28.27 0.35
C LYS A 226 -2.99 -27.66 -1.02
N ARG A 227 -3.77 -26.70 -1.52
CA ARG A 227 -3.53 -26.09 -2.85
C ARG A 227 -2.33 -25.17 -2.82
N ASP A 228 -2.23 -24.41 -1.73
CA ASP A 228 -1.22 -23.38 -1.56
C ASP A 228 -0.12 -23.80 -0.57
N GLY A 229 -0.23 -24.98 0.04
CA GLY A 229 0.73 -25.50 1.02
C GLY A 229 0.71 -24.70 2.33
N GLU A 230 -0.38 -23.99 2.60
CA GLU A 230 -0.50 -23.11 3.76
C GLU A 230 -1.05 -23.84 4.96
N PHE A 231 -0.44 -23.59 6.12
CA PHE A 231 -0.86 -24.15 7.39
C PHE A 231 -1.17 -23.04 8.36
N PHE A 232 -2.30 -23.21 9.03
CA PHE A 232 -2.74 -22.35 10.12
C PHE A 232 -3.09 -23.21 11.31
N TYR A 233 -2.71 -22.76 12.50
CA TYR A 233 -2.80 -23.56 13.72
C TYR A 233 -3.65 -22.86 14.77
N CYS A 234 -4.34 -23.65 15.59
CA CYS A 234 -4.92 -23.19 16.85
C CYS A 234 -4.54 -24.15 17.96
N ILE A 235 -4.29 -23.64 19.16
CA ILE A 235 -4.16 -24.50 20.36
C ILE A 235 -5.50 -25.21 20.56
N LYS A 236 -5.49 -26.54 20.59
CA LYS A 236 -6.71 -27.35 20.65
C LYS A 236 -7.33 -27.26 22.04
N PRO A 237 -8.58 -26.78 22.18
CA PRO A 237 -9.22 -26.75 23.48
C PRO A 237 -9.50 -28.18 24.01
N PRO A 238 -9.39 -28.42 25.33
CA PRO A 238 -9.62 -29.74 25.92
C PRO A 238 -11.01 -30.29 25.57
N ASN A 239 -11.07 -31.54 25.09
CA ASN A 239 -12.31 -32.24 24.71
C ASN A 239 -13.15 -31.56 23.61
N VAL A 240 -12.57 -30.61 22.86
CA VAL A 240 -13.25 -29.94 21.74
C VAL A 240 -12.66 -30.42 20.41
N PRO A 241 -13.51 -30.86 19.46
CA PRO A 241 -13.05 -31.22 18.11
C PRO A 241 -12.61 -29.98 17.34
N CYS A 242 -11.63 -30.14 16.44
CA CYS A 242 -11.07 -29.00 15.69
C CYS A 242 -12.07 -28.38 14.71
N GLU A 243 -13.03 -29.18 14.25
CA GLU A 243 -14.12 -28.78 13.37
C GLU A 243 -15.12 -27.83 14.05
N ALA A 244 -15.03 -27.67 15.38
CA ALA A 244 -15.88 -26.75 16.14
C ALA A 244 -15.47 -25.27 16.02
N LEU A 245 -14.42 -24.93 15.26
CA LEU A 245 -14.03 -23.54 15.00
C LEU A 245 -15.14 -22.82 14.22
N ILE A 246 -15.73 -21.79 14.82
CA ILE A 246 -16.83 -21.01 14.24
C ILE A 246 -16.42 -19.63 13.76
N SER A 247 -15.37 -19.04 14.35
CA SER A 247 -14.87 -17.73 13.92
C SER A 247 -13.44 -17.49 14.34
N MET A 248 -12.82 -16.49 13.71
CA MET A 248 -11.48 -16.04 14.02
C MET A 248 -11.43 -14.52 14.03
N ARG A 249 -10.65 -13.96 14.96
CA ARG A 249 -10.35 -12.53 15.04
C ARG A 249 -8.85 -12.31 15.20
N SER A 250 -8.37 -11.16 14.75
CA SER A 250 -7.01 -10.70 15.01
C SER A 250 -7.01 -9.53 15.98
N GLN A 251 -5.92 -9.39 16.74
CA GLN A 251 -5.69 -8.27 17.63
C GLN A 251 -4.21 -7.88 17.61
N ASN A 252 -3.94 -6.59 17.83
CA ASN A 252 -2.58 -6.09 17.96
C ASN A 252 -2.07 -6.37 19.39
N PRO A 253 -0.98 -7.14 19.56
CA PRO A 253 -0.39 -7.37 20.87
C PRO A 253 0.26 -6.12 21.43
N ASN A 254 0.45 -6.08 22.76
CA ASN A 254 1.40 -5.16 23.40
C ASN A 254 2.85 -5.64 23.20
N HIS A 255 3.23 -5.86 21.95
CA HIS A 255 4.56 -6.32 21.53
C HIS A 255 5.03 -5.47 20.36
N SER A 256 6.34 -5.26 20.26
CA SER A 256 6.94 -4.58 19.11
C SER A 256 8.40 -4.97 18.96
N TYR A 257 8.80 -5.31 17.74
CA TYR A 257 10.19 -5.53 17.36
C TYR A 257 10.98 -4.24 17.10
N LEU A 258 10.35 -3.08 17.35
CA LEU A 258 11.00 -1.76 17.28
C LEU A 258 11.64 -1.43 18.63
N THR A 259 12.85 -0.87 18.57
CA THR A 259 13.51 -0.24 19.72
C THR A 259 12.77 1.04 20.13
N THR A 260 13.05 1.53 21.34
CA THR A 260 12.49 2.80 21.84
C THR A 260 12.79 3.96 20.90
N SER A 261 14.02 4.04 20.37
CA SER A 261 14.41 5.08 19.41
C SER A 261 13.63 4.98 18.11
N GLU A 262 13.43 3.78 17.56
CA GLU A 262 12.66 3.59 16.33
C GLU A 262 11.18 3.94 16.51
N LYS A 263 10.59 3.55 17.66
CA LYS A 263 9.21 3.95 18.01
C LYS A 263 9.03 5.46 17.99
N SER A 264 10.04 6.23 18.44
CA SER A 264 9.97 7.69 18.43
C SER A 264 9.91 8.31 17.02
N ILE A 265 10.50 7.65 16.01
CA ILE A 265 10.43 8.10 14.61
C ILE A 265 9.08 7.77 13.97
N ILE A 266 8.50 6.62 14.32
CA ILE A 266 7.21 6.18 13.76
C ILE A 266 6.06 6.94 14.44
N ASN A 267 6.12 7.10 15.75
CA ASN A 267 5.09 7.74 16.56
C ASN A 267 5.38 9.25 16.72
N ARG A 268 5.50 10.01 15.63
CA ARG A 268 5.67 11.49 15.63
C ARG A 268 4.46 12.27 16.22
N GLY A 269 3.74 11.70 17.19
CA GLY A 269 2.80 12.34 18.09
C GLY A 269 3.31 12.16 19.51
N ASN A 270 3.48 13.27 20.21
CA ASN A 270 4.11 13.37 21.51
C ASN A 270 3.69 12.26 22.48
N THR A 271 4.70 11.72 23.18
CA THR A 271 4.57 11.06 24.47
C THR A 271 3.51 11.78 25.31
N TYR A 272 2.49 11.03 25.75
CA TYR A 272 1.54 11.41 26.80
C TYR A 272 0.21 12.12 26.46
N HIS A 273 -0.22 12.25 25.20
CA HIS A 273 -1.62 12.67 24.94
C HIS A 273 -2.27 11.94 23.76
N ILE A 274 -3.26 11.09 24.09
CA ILE A 274 -4.09 10.24 23.22
C ILE A 274 -4.91 11.04 22.16
N HIS A 275 -4.77 12.36 22.03
CA HIS A 275 -5.59 13.20 21.13
C HIS A 275 -4.80 14.19 20.24
N CYS A 276 -3.48 14.07 20.10
CA CYS A 276 -2.74 14.88 19.12
C CYS A 276 -2.50 14.08 17.84
N ARG A 277 -3.04 14.57 16.72
CA ARG A 277 -2.73 14.08 15.36
C ARG A 277 -1.22 14.06 15.18
N SER A 278 -0.60 12.90 15.34
CA SER A 278 0.78 12.65 14.95
C SER A 278 0.92 13.13 13.51
N ASN A 279 1.81 14.10 13.23
CA ASN A 279 2.11 14.47 11.84
C ASN A 279 2.96 13.33 11.26
N ILE A 280 2.28 12.22 10.94
CA ILE A 280 2.85 11.02 10.31
C ILE A 280 3.49 11.41 8.98
N GLY A 281 2.99 12.45 8.32
CA GLY A 281 3.62 13.09 7.18
C GLY A 281 3.91 14.57 7.44
N VAL A 282 5.06 15.04 6.97
CA VAL A 282 5.44 16.46 7.01
C VAL A 282 5.74 16.93 5.59
N GLU A 283 5.15 18.06 5.19
CA GLU A 283 5.41 18.65 3.88
C GLU A 283 6.85 19.14 3.76
N ILE A 284 7.47 18.83 2.62
CA ILE A 284 8.75 19.40 2.21
C ILE A 284 8.45 20.74 1.53
N PRO A 285 9.07 21.84 1.97
CA PRO A 285 8.90 23.14 1.33
C PRO A 285 9.29 23.09 -0.15
N ILE A 286 8.40 23.59 -1.00
CA ILE A 286 8.61 23.81 -2.42
C ILE A 286 8.20 25.24 -2.77
N GLY A 287 8.95 25.88 -3.65
CA GLY A 287 8.52 27.11 -4.30
C GLY A 287 8.42 26.89 -5.81
N PRO A 288 7.56 27.62 -6.54
CA PRO A 288 6.41 28.48 -6.14
C PRO A 288 5.22 27.72 -5.51
N GLU A 289 4.19 28.45 -5.07
CA GLU A 289 2.93 27.88 -4.54
C GLU A 289 2.12 27.12 -5.60
N SER A 290 2.15 27.59 -6.85
CA SER A 290 1.46 26.94 -7.97
C SER A 290 2.15 27.20 -9.29
N ILE A 291 1.86 26.34 -10.27
CA ILE A 291 2.29 26.46 -11.66
C ILE A 291 1.06 26.72 -12.52
N ALA A 292 1.13 27.72 -13.39
CA ALA A 292 0.10 27.96 -14.39
C ALA A 292 0.29 27.01 -15.58
N VAL A 293 -0.73 26.19 -15.83
CA VAL A 293 -0.77 25.27 -16.98
C VAL A 293 -1.76 25.80 -17.99
N THR A 294 -1.31 25.94 -19.23
CA THR A 294 -2.09 26.51 -20.33
C THR A 294 -2.46 25.46 -21.36
N LYS A 295 -3.46 25.78 -22.18
CA LYS A 295 -3.74 25.04 -23.40
C LYS A 295 -2.72 25.43 -24.45
N CYS A 296 -1.93 24.46 -24.90
CA CYS A 296 -1.05 24.65 -26.05
C CYS A 296 -1.59 23.88 -27.24
N GLN A 297 -1.36 24.37 -28.46
CA GLN A 297 -1.73 23.65 -29.67
C GLN A 297 -0.87 22.38 -29.79
N ARG A 298 -1.41 21.27 -29.31
CA ARG A 298 -0.88 19.95 -29.58
C ARG A 298 -1.98 19.10 -30.17
N ASN A 299 -1.71 18.54 -31.34
CA ASN A 299 -2.56 17.53 -31.97
C ASN A 299 -2.38 16.19 -31.25
N ILE A 300 -2.78 16.11 -29.98
CA ILE A 300 -2.77 14.84 -29.24
C ILE A 300 -4.08 14.14 -29.57
N THR A 301 -4.07 13.37 -30.65
CA THR A 301 -5.15 12.42 -31.00
C THR A 301 -4.72 11.02 -30.61
N ASP A 302 -4.31 10.83 -29.36
CA ASP A 302 -3.93 9.51 -28.88
C ASP A 302 -5.20 8.76 -28.44
N VAL A 303 -5.77 7.99 -29.37
CA VAL A 303 -6.98 7.21 -29.13
C VAL A 303 -6.64 6.03 -28.23
N LYS A 304 -6.91 6.20 -26.94
CA LYS A 304 -6.68 5.13 -25.95
C LYS A 304 -7.58 3.92 -26.24
N PRO A 305 -7.05 2.68 -26.16
CA PRO A 305 -7.86 1.48 -26.29
C PRO A 305 -8.89 1.40 -25.14
N LYS A 306 -10.03 0.76 -25.38
CA LYS A 306 -10.99 0.46 -24.29
C LYS A 306 -10.32 -0.42 -23.23
N CYS A 307 -10.50 -0.07 -21.95
CA CYS A 307 -9.92 -0.83 -20.85
C CYS A 307 -10.40 -2.30 -20.84
N ARG A 308 -9.46 -3.24 -20.67
CA ARG A 308 -9.70 -4.69 -20.56
C ARG A 308 -9.09 -5.22 -19.26
N ILE A 309 -9.63 -6.33 -18.77
CA ILE A 309 -9.07 -7.03 -17.59
C ILE A 309 -7.65 -7.51 -17.96
N GLY A 310 -6.72 -7.41 -17.00
CA GLY A 310 -5.34 -7.87 -17.16
C GLY A 310 -4.41 -6.91 -17.90
N MET A 311 -4.86 -5.70 -18.27
CA MET A 311 -3.96 -4.70 -18.86
C MET A 311 -2.87 -4.27 -17.88
N PRO A 312 -1.62 -4.09 -18.34
CA PRO A 312 -0.55 -3.54 -17.51
C PRO A 312 -0.91 -2.10 -17.14
N MET A 313 -0.76 -1.79 -15.86
CA MET A 313 -1.07 -0.48 -15.31
C MET A 313 0.24 0.29 -15.12
N PRO A 314 0.48 1.37 -15.87
CA PRO A 314 1.64 2.22 -15.66
C PRO A 314 1.52 2.96 -14.31
N TYR A 315 2.67 3.41 -13.81
CA TYR A 315 2.76 4.26 -12.64
C TYR A 315 3.35 5.64 -13.03
N PRO A 316 2.61 6.75 -12.86
CA PRO A 316 1.24 6.86 -12.34
C PRO A 316 0.19 6.40 -13.38
N SER A 317 -0.95 5.92 -12.88
CA SER A 317 -1.96 5.25 -13.70
C SER A 317 -3.04 6.16 -14.29
N GLY A 318 -3.16 7.38 -13.77
CA GLY A 318 -4.24 8.30 -14.13
C GLY A 318 -4.25 9.55 -13.24
N TYR A 319 -5.33 10.30 -13.37
CA TYR A 319 -5.58 11.54 -12.64
C TYR A 319 -7.07 11.73 -12.40
N PHE A 320 -7.43 12.52 -11.39
CA PHE A 320 -8.77 13.06 -11.21
C PHE A 320 -8.88 14.41 -11.92
N LEU A 321 -10.04 14.65 -12.54
CA LEU A 321 -10.46 15.95 -13.06
C LEU A 321 -11.99 16.04 -12.90
N ASN A 322 -12.49 17.14 -12.36
CA ASN A 322 -13.91 17.32 -12.04
C ASN A 322 -14.47 16.19 -11.15
N ASN A 323 -13.67 15.70 -10.21
CA ASN A 323 -13.97 14.54 -9.35
C ASN A 323 -14.18 13.20 -10.10
N VAL A 324 -13.83 13.12 -11.39
CA VAL A 324 -13.89 11.91 -12.20
C VAL A 324 -12.48 11.36 -12.39
N TRP A 325 -12.31 10.05 -12.24
CA TRP A 325 -11.04 9.38 -12.49
C TRP A 325 -10.83 9.12 -13.98
N HIS A 326 -9.70 9.59 -14.51
CA HIS A 326 -9.26 9.40 -15.88
C HIS A 326 -8.00 8.54 -15.92
N SER A 327 -8.03 7.45 -16.70
CA SER A 327 -6.86 6.59 -16.90
C SER A 327 -5.90 7.17 -17.95
N ASN A 328 -4.60 7.03 -17.72
CA ASN A 328 -3.56 7.42 -18.67
C ASN A 328 -3.38 6.41 -19.82
N PHE A 329 -3.81 5.16 -19.65
CA PHE A 329 -3.46 4.07 -20.56
C PHE A 329 -4.64 3.41 -21.27
N CYS A 330 -5.87 3.66 -20.83
CA CYS A 330 -7.05 3.10 -21.48
C CYS A 330 -8.28 4.00 -21.30
N ASN A 331 -9.27 3.85 -22.18
CA ASN A 331 -10.55 4.55 -22.07
C ASN A 331 -11.51 3.77 -21.17
N LEU A 332 -11.86 4.37 -20.03
CA LEU A 332 -12.84 3.83 -19.11
C LEU A 332 -14.24 4.06 -19.67
N SER A 333 -15.12 3.09 -19.43
CA SER A 333 -16.53 3.26 -19.74
C SER A 333 -17.13 4.16 -18.67
N SER A 334 -17.70 5.30 -19.05
CA SER A 334 -18.50 6.10 -18.15
C SER A 334 -19.82 5.37 -17.88
N TYR A 335 -20.25 5.39 -16.62
CA TYR A 335 -21.59 4.97 -16.22
C TYR A 335 -22.32 6.22 -15.74
N GLU A 336 -22.70 7.05 -16.70
CA GLU A 336 -23.47 8.25 -16.45
C GLU A 336 -24.81 8.13 -17.19
N PRO A 337 -25.95 8.22 -16.47
CA PRO A 337 -26.10 8.43 -15.03
C PRO A 337 -25.79 7.17 -14.19
N LEU A 338 -25.54 7.36 -12.89
CA LEU A 338 -25.31 6.29 -11.89
C LEU A 338 -26.38 5.19 -11.88
N SER A 339 -27.61 5.47 -12.34
CA SER A 339 -28.67 4.45 -12.46
C SER A 339 -28.26 3.26 -13.34
N GLN A 340 -27.39 3.48 -14.33
CA GLN A 340 -26.85 2.42 -15.18
C GLN A 340 -26.01 1.41 -14.39
N ILE A 341 -25.33 1.83 -13.32
CA ILE A 341 -24.60 0.90 -12.43
C ILE A 341 -25.60 0.07 -11.62
N ASN A 342 -26.65 0.70 -11.08
CA ASN A 342 -27.65 -0.04 -10.30
C ASN A 342 -28.35 -1.11 -11.14
N GLU A 343 -28.74 -0.77 -12.37
CA GLU A 343 -29.28 -1.74 -13.34
C GLU A 343 -28.26 -2.82 -13.69
N CYS A 344 -26.98 -2.43 -13.87
CA CYS A 344 -25.91 -3.38 -14.14
C CYS A 344 -25.65 -4.35 -12.98
N LEU A 345 -25.84 -3.94 -11.73
CA LEU A 345 -25.60 -4.76 -10.55
C LEU A 345 -26.84 -5.53 -10.08
N ALA A 346 -28.04 -5.13 -10.52
CA ALA A 346 -29.29 -5.76 -10.15
C ALA A 346 -29.30 -7.27 -10.48
N GLY A 347 -29.67 -8.08 -9.50
CA GLY A 347 -29.77 -9.54 -9.64
C GLY A 347 -28.43 -10.27 -9.82
N LYS A 348 -27.28 -9.61 -9.60
CA LYS A 348 -25.95 -10.24 -9.69
C LYS A 348 -25.38 -10.58 -8.33
N LEU A 349 -24.67 -11.70 -8.25
CA LEU A 349 -23.82 -12.02 -7.11
C LEU A 349 -22.51 -11.26 -7.22
N ILE A 350 -22.16 -10.52 -6.15
CA ILE A 350 -20.91 -9.77 -6.06
C ILE A 350 -20.01 -10.42 -5.02
N TYR A 351 -18.87 -10.91 -5.48
CA TYR A 351 -17.84 -11.45 -4.61
C TYR A 351 -16.79 -10.37 -4.35
N LEU A 352 -16.64 -9.97 -3.10
CA LEU A 352 -15.69 -8.96 -2.66
C LEU A 352 -14.64 -9.65 -1.78
N MET A 353 -13.39 -9.71 -2.24
CA MET A 353 -12.26 -10.20 -1.43
C MET A 353 -11.10 -9.19 -1.42
N GLY A 354 -10.66 -8.81 -0.21
CA GLY A 354 -9.68 -7.76 -0.04
C GLY A 354 -9.42 -7.34 1.40
N ASP A 355 -8.63 -6.28 1.56
CA ASP A 355 -8.20 -5.73 2.85
C ASP A 355 -9.26 -4.81 3.50
N SER A 356 -8.85 -4.08 4.54
CA SER A 356 -9.70 -3.14 5.28
C SER A 356 -10.29 -2.01 4.41
N THR A 357 -9.68 -1.69 3.26
CA THR A 357 -10.22 -0.80 2.24
C THR A 357 -11.42 -1.44 1.54
N LEU A 358 -11.33 -2.71 1.15
CA LEU A 358 -12.46 -3.39 0.54
C LEU A 358 -13.59 -3.62 1.55
N ARG A 359 -13.26 -3.83 2.83
CA ARG A 359 -14.27 -3.87 3.90
C ARG A 359 -15.16 -2.61 3.90
N GLN A 360 -14.58 -1.43 3.72
CA GLN A 360 -15.36 -0.19 3.61
C GLN A 360 -16.32 -0.20 2.41
N TRP A 361 -15.91 -0.78 1.28
CA TRP A 361 -16.78 -0.98 0.13
C TRP A 361 -17.89 -2.01 0.40
N ILE A 362 -17.58 -3.12 1.08
CA ILE A 362 -18.57 -4.11 1.49
C ILE A 362 -19.66 -3.44 2.35
N GLU A 363 -19.25 -2.66 3.35
CA GLU A 363 -20.16 -1.91 4.23
C GLU A 363 -20.96 -0.85 3.45
N TYR A 364 -20.33 -0.17 2.48
CA TYR A 364 -20.99 0.80 1.62
C TYR A 364 -22.08 0.16 0.75
N PHE A 365 -21.76 -0.93 0.05
CA PHE A 365 -22.69 -1.63 -0.84
C PHE A 365 -23.88 -2.19 -0.06
N GLN A 366 -23.66 -2.74 1.14
CA GLN A 366 -24.74 -3.23 2.00
C GLN A 366 -25.75 -2.13 2.38
N LYS A 367 -25.30 -0.88 2.53
CA LYS A 367 -26.16 0.26 2.89
C LYS A 367 -26.89 0.89 1.71
N HIS A 368 -26.30 0.86 0.52
CA HIS A 368 -26.76 1.65 -0.62
C HIS A 368 -27.34 0.83 -1.78
N MET A 369 -27.10 -0.48 -1.82
CA MET A 369 -27.76 -1.36 -2.79
C MET A 369 -28.98 -2.01 -2.16
N LYS A 370 -30.14 -1.87 -2.81
CA LYS A 370 -31.36 -2.57 -2.40
C LYS A 370 -31.10 -4.07 -2.47
N LYS A 371 -31.42 -4.80 -1.41
CA LYS A 371 -31.51 -6.26 -1.46
C LYS A 371 -32.62 -6.60 -2.45
N GLY A 372 -32.24 -7.18 -3.58
CA GLY A 372 -33.17 -7.73 -4.57
C GLY A 372 -33.82 -8.99 -4.06
#